data_AF-A0A3B3U010-F1
#
_entry.id   AF-A0A3B3U010-F1
#
_cell.length_a   1.000
_cell.length_b   1.000
_cell.length_c   1.000
_cell.angle_alpha   90.00
_cell.angle_beta   90.00
_cell.angle_gamma   90.00
#
_symmetry.space_group_name_H-M   'P 1'
#
loop_
_entity.id
_entity.type
_entity.pdbx_description
1 polymer ?
#
loop_
_entity_poly.entity_id
_entity_poly.type
_entity_poly.pdbx_seq_one_letter_code
_entity_poly.pdbx_strand_id
1 'polypeptide(L)'
;MDPEELELQNDYRYRNYAAVIEKALRNFESSSEWADLISSLGKLNKALQSNLRYSLLPKRLIIGKRLAQCLHPALPSGVHLKALETYEVIFKIIGTKWLAKDLFIYSSGLFPLLGHAAMAVKPVLLTLYERYYLPLQRALLPSLQAFVTGLLPGLEEGLEVYDRSIKTL
;
A
#
# COMPACT_ATOMS: atom_id res chain seq x y z
N MET A 1 -0.32 -20.66 9.91
CA MET A 1 -1.06 -20.08 8.77
C MET A 1 -2.52 -19.93 9.17
N ASP A 2 -3.19 -18.86 8.75
CA ASP A 2 -4.62 -18.63 9.00
C ASP A 2 -5.43 -19.76 8.30
N PRO A 3 -6.41 -20.41 8.96
CA PRO A 3 -7.25 -21.44 8.34
C PRO A 3 -7.89 -21.02 7.01
N GLU A 4 -8.29 -19.74 6.89
CA GLU A 4 -8.85 -19.18 5.65
C GLU A 4 -7.82 -19.21 4.50
N GLU A 5 -6.53 -19.07 4.82
CA GLU A 5 -5.45 -19.15 3.84
C GLU A 5 -5.20 -20.60 3.37
N LEU A 6 -5.37 -21.59 4.25
CA LEU A 6 -5.25 -23.01 3.91
C LEU A 6 -6.38 -23.48 2.98
N GLU A 7 -7.61 -23.04 3.23
CA GLU A 7 -8.76 -23.37 2.38
C GLU A 7 -8.57 -22.84 0.95
N LEU A 8 -8.09 -21.60 0.83
CA LEU A 8 -7.87 -20.96 -0.46
C LEU A 8 -6.77 -21.63 -1.29
N GLN A 9 -5.78 -22.28 -0.66
CA GLN A 9 -4.74 -23.01 -1.40
C GLN A 9 -5.31 -24.19 -2.20
N ASN A 10 -6.43 -24.76 -1.78
CA ASN A 10 -7.09 -25.83 -2.50
C ASN A 10 -8.01 -25.32 -3.64
N ASP A 11 -8.41 -24.04 -3.61
CA ASP A 11 -9.22 -23.43 -4.68
C ASP A 11 -8.37 -23.22 -5.95
N TYR A 12 -8.74 -23.93 -7.03
CA TYR A 12 -8.11 -23.79 -8.34
C TYR A 12 -8.11 -22.35 -8.87
N ARG A 13 -9.20 -21.61 -8.69
CA ARG A 13 -9.31 -20.22 -9.18
C ARG A 13 -8.38 -19.29 -8.39
N TYR A 14 -8.21 -19.54 -7.09
CA TYR A 14 -7.27 -18.80 -6.26
C TYR A 14 -5.82 -19.09 -6.66
N ARG A 15 -5.48 -20.37 -6.91
CA ARG A 15 -4.14 -20.74 -7.43
C ARG A 15 -3.84 -20.09 -8.79
N ASN A 16 -4.82 -20.05 -9.69
CA ASN A 16 -4.66 -19.35 -10.97
C ASN A 16 -4.45 -17.84 -10.77
N TYR A 17 -5.22 -17.21 -9.89
CA TYR A 17 -5.05 -15.81 -9.53
C TYR A 17 -3.66 -15.53 -8.94
N ALA A 18 -3.19 -16.40 -8.04
CA ALA A 18 -1.84 -16.32 -7.48
C ALA A 18 -0.75 -16.42 -8.56
N ALA A 19 -0.92 -17.26 -9.58
CA ALA A 19 0.02 -17.36 -10.70
C ALA A 19 0.06 -16.08 -11.56
N VAL A 20 -1.09 -15.44 -11.79
CA VAL A 20 -1.18 -14.15 -12.50
C VAL A 20 -0.46 -13.06 -11.71
N ILE A 21 -0.69 -12.99 -10.40
CA ILE A 21 0.00 -12.04 -9.50
C ILE A 21 1.50 -12.30 -9.48
N GLU A 22 1.94 -13.55 -9.38
CA GLU A 22 3.36 -13.91 -9.39
C GLU A 22 4.04 -13.50 -10.71
N LYS A 23 3.37 -13.72 -11.85
CA LYS A 23 3.87 -13.26 -13.15
C LYS A 23 4.00 -11.74 -13.21
N ALA A 24 3.08 -10.99 -12.62
CA ALA A 24 3.18 -9.53 -12.53
C ALA A 24 4.37 -9.11 -11.63
N LEU A 25 4.56 -9.78 -10.48
CA LEU A 25 5.63 -9.47 -9.52
C LEU A 25 7.03 -9.69 -10.09
N ARG A 26 7.24 -10.63 -11.02
CA ARG A 26 8.54 -10.84 -11.69
C ARG A 26 9.05 -9.61 -12.45
N ASN A 27 8.17 -8.71 -12.89
CA ASN A 27 8.60 -7.48 -13.58
C ASN A 27 9.42 -6.53 -12.68
N PHE A 28 9.22 -6.61 -11.35
CA PHE A 28 9.99 -5.82 -10.40
C PHE A 28 11.43 -6.33 -10.21
N GLU A 29 11.71 -7.58 -10.59
CA GLU A 29 13.06 -8.17 -10.49
C GLU A 29 13.95 -7.73 -11.64
N SER A 30 13.37 -7.43 -12.80
CA SER A 30 14.07 -6.96 -13.99
C SER A 30 14.02 -5.44 -14.17
N SER A 31 13.50 -4.70 -13.18
CA SER A 31 13.41 -3.23 -13.25
C SER A 31 14.77 -2.60 -12.99
N SER A 32 15.28 -1.82 -13.93
CA SER A 32 16.56 -1.12 -13.83
C SER A 32 16.41 0.38 -13.63
N GLU A 33 15.30 0.94 -14.08
CA GLU A 33 15.02 2.37 -13.99
C GLU A 33 13.67 2.65 -13.32
N TRP A 34 13.46 3.90 -12.89
CA TRP A 34 12.22 4.29 -12.22
C TRP A 34 10.98 4.13 -13.13
N ALA A 35 11.14 4.27 -14.44
CA ALA A 35 10.04 4.07 -15.40
C ALA A 35 9.58 2.60 -15.45
N ASP A 36 10.49 1.63 -15.25
CA ASP A 36 10.16 0.22 -15.17
C ASP A 36 9.29 -0.08 -13.95
N LEU A 37 9.51 0.62 -12.84
CA LEU A 37 8.69 0.50 -11.64
C LEU A 37 7.26 0.97 -11.89
N ILE A 38 7.06 2.09 -12.61
CA ILE A 38 5.72 2.56 -12.99
C ILE A 38 5.01 1.52 -13.87
N SER A 39 5.72 0.96 -14.85
CA SER A 39 5.20 -0.11 -15.72
C SER A 39 4.84 -1.37 -14.93
N SER A 40 5.70 -1.78 -14.00
CA SER A 40 5.51 -2.94 -13.13
C SER A 40 4.32 -2.78 -12.18
N LEU A 41 4.16 -1.59 -11.58
CA LEU A 41 2.99 -1.23 -10.78
C LEU A 41 1.72 -1.24 -11.63
N GLY A 42 1.77 -0.74 -12.87
CA GLY A 42 0.64 -0.81 -13.81
C GLY A 42 0.20 -2.24 -14.13
N LYS A 43 1.16 -3.14 -14.37
CA LYS A 43 0.88 -4.58 -14.58
C LYS A 43 0.33 -5.24 -13.31
N LEU A 44 0.85 -4.88 -12.14
CA LEU A 44 0.34 -5.38 -10.86
C LEU A 44 -1.09 -4.90 -10.59
N ASN A 45 -1.43 -3.64 -10.88
CA ASN A 45 -2.81 -3.12 -10.74
C ASN A 45 -3.79 -3.91 -11.61
N LYS A 46 -3.42 -4.21 -12.87
CA LYS A 46 -4.24 -5.04 -13.76
C LYS A 46 -4.40 -6.46 -13.22
N ALA A 47 -3.32 -7.05 -12.71
CA ALA A 47 -3.35 -8.38 -12.12
C ALA A 47 -4.27 -8.41 -10.89
N LEU A 48 -4.13 -7.47 -9.95
CA LEU A 48 -4.98 -7.35 -8.76
C LEU A 48 -6.48 -7.23 -9.10
N GLN A 49 -6.79 -6.46 -10.14
CA GLN A 49 -8.17 -6.23 -10.57
C GLN A 49 -8.75 -7.37 -11.44
N SER A 50 -7.92 -8.34 -11.85
CA SER A 50 -8.39 -9.47 -12.66
C SER A 50 -9.31 -10.42 -11.90
N ASN A 51 -9.29 -10.38 -10.56
CA ASN A 51 -10.17 -11.19 -9.73
C ASN A 51 -10.47 -10.53 -8.37
N LEU A 52 -11.61 -9.85 -8.30
CA LEU A 52 -12.08 -9.13 -7.10
C LEU A 52 -12.85 -10.04 -6.11
N ARG A 53 -12.96 -11.35 -6.38
CA ARG A 53 -13.70 -12.28 -5.51
C ARG A 53 -13.00 -12.51 -4.17
N TYR A 54 -11.68 -12.39 -4.14
CA TYR A 54 -10.86 -12.77 -2.99
C TYR A 54 -10.35 -11.53 -2.26
N SER A 55 -10.78 -11.36 -1.01
CA SER A 55 -10.25 -10.31 -0.12
C SER A 55 -8.91 -10.68 0.51
N LEU A 56 -8.56 -11.97 0.56
CA LEU A 56 -7.20 -12.39 0.89
C LEU A 56 -6.34 -12.36 -0.37
N LEU A 57 -5.35 -11.47 -0.41
CA LEU A 57 -4.48 -11.37 -1.58
C LEU A 57 -3.37 -12.44 -1.56
N PRO A 58 -3.17 -13.17 -2.67
CA PRO A 58 -2.02 -14.05 -2.81
C PRO A 58 -0.73 -13.23 -2.82
N LYS A 59 0.34 -13.77 -2.23
CA LYS A 59 1.67 -13.13 -2.16
C LYS A 59 1.67 -11.73 -1.50
N ARG A 60 0.70 -11.42 -0.62
CA ARG A 60 0.55 -10.12 0.06
C ARG A 60 1.85 -9.56 0.67
N LEU A 61 2.69 -10.41 1.25
CA LEU A 61 3.99 -10.03 1.80
C LEU A 61 4.96 -9.49 0.73
N ILE A 62 5.02 -10.13 -0.44
CA ILE A 62 5.90 -9.72 -1.54
C ILE A 62 5.36 -8.43 -2.16
N ILE A 63 4.04 -8.33 -2.34
CA ILE A 63 3.37 -7.11 -2.81
C ILE A 63 3.73 -5.94 -1.90
N GLY A 64 3.54 -6.08 -0.57
CA GLY A 64 3.89 -5.04 0.40
C GLY A 64 5.35 -4.60 0.30
N LYS A 65 6.29 -5.55 0.22
CA LYS A 65 7.72 -5.24 0.04
C LYS A 65 8.00 -4.45 -1.24
N ARG A 66 7.42 -4.84 -2.38
CA ARG A 66 7.60 -4.12 -3.66
C ARG A 66 7.00 -2.73 -3.61
N LEU A 67 5.84 -2.56 -2.95
CA LEU A 67 5.24 -1.24 -2.77
C LEU A 67 6.06 -0.34 -1.87
N ALA A 68 6.58 -0.85 -0.74
CA ALA A 68 7.48 -0.09 0.12
C ALA A 68 8.76 0.35 -0.62
N GLN A 69 9.33 -0.52 -1.46
CA GLN A 69 10.46 -0.15 -2.33
C GLN A 69 10.10 1.00 -3.27
N CYS A 70 8.90 0.99 -3.86
CA CYS A 70 8.43 2.06 -4.73
C CYS A 70 8.19 3.39 -4.01
N LEU A 71 8.18 3.41 -2.67
CA LEU A 71 8.07 4.62 -1.84
C LEU A 71 9.41 5.12 -1.29
N HIS A 72 10.53 4.54 -1.76
CA HIS A 72 11.87 4.97 -1.33
C HIS A 72 12.13 6.45 -1.68
N PRO A 73 12.75 7.25 -0.79
CA PRO A 73 12.98 8.70 -1.00
C PRO A 73 13.77 9.04 -2.28
N ALA A 74 14.64 8.14 -2.73
CA ALA A 74 15.44 8.33 -3.94
C ALA A 74 14.64 8.19 -5.26
N LEU A 75 13.37 7.76 -5.19
CA LEU A 75 12.52 7.58 -6.37
C LEU A 75 11.70 8.86 -6.65
N PRO A 76 11.38 9.14 -7.93
CA PRO A 76 10.64 10.34 -8.29
C PRO A 76 9.16 10.24 -7.88
N SER A 77 8.52 11.40 -7.73
CA SER A 77 7.11 11.53 -7.32
C SER A 77 6.14 10.73 -8.18
N GLY A 78 6.42 10.56 -9.48
CA GLY A 78 5.61 9.73 -10.38
C GLY A 78 5.54 8.26 -9.95
N VAL A 79 6.63 7.70 -9.41
CA VAL A 79 6.64 6.34 -8.86
C VAL A 79 5.85 6.28 -7.55
N HIS A 80 6.04 7.29 -6.68
CA HIS A 80 5.30 7.37 -5.41
C HIS A 80 3.79 7.42 -5.65
N LEU A 81 3.32 8.33 -6.53
CA LEU A 81 1.91 8.45 -6.88
C LEU A 81 1.34 7.13 -7.44
N LYS A 82 2.09 6.45 -8.30
CA LYS A 82 1.65 5.18 -8.85
C LYS A 82 1.56 4.08 -7.79
N ALA A 83 2.49 4.06 -6.84
CA ALA A 83 2.45 3.13 -5.72
C ALA A 83 1.26 3.41 -4.80
N LEU A 84 0.97 4.68 -4.48
CA LEU A 84 -0.21 5.07 -3.69
C LEU A 84 -1.52 4.68 -4.38
N GLU A 85 -1.62 4.79 -5.70
CA GLU A 85 -2.74 4.25 -6.47
C GLU A 85 -2.87 2.72 -6.27
N THR A 86 -1.77 1.98 -6.32
CA THR A 86 -1.78 0.53 -6.06
C THR A 86 -2.19 0.18 -4.63
N TYR A 87 -1.73 0.94 -3.63
CA TYR A 87 -2.21 0.79 -2.24
C TYR A 87 -3.74 0.99 -2.16
N GLU A 88 -4.27 2.00 -2.84
CA GLU A 88 -5.71 2.25 -2.86
C GLU A 88 -6.49 1.07 -3.46
N VAL A 89 -6.02 0.53 -4.60
CA VAL A 89 -6.60 -0.65 -5.23
C VAL A 89 -6.63 -1.83 -4.25
N ILE A 90 -5.53 -2.08 -3.56
CA ILE A 90 -5.43 -3.15 -2.56
C ILE A 90 -6.42 -2.93 -1.42
N PHE A 91 -6.46 -1.73 -0.83
CA PHE A 91 -7.33 -1.45 0.31
C PHE A 91 -8.82 -1.57 -0.05
N LYS A 92 -9.21 -1.22 -1.29
CA LYS A 92 -10.56 -1.48 -1.81
C LYS A 92 -10.88 -2.97 -1.92
N ILE A 93 -9.91 -3.82 -2.30
CA ILE A 93 -10.10 -5.27 -2.45
C ILE A 93 -10.18 -5.98 -1.08
N ILE A 94 -9.24 -5.67 -0.19
CA ILE A 94 -9.08 -6.40 1.07
C ILE A 94 -10.06 -5.92 2.16
N GLY A 95 -10.47 -4.65 2.09
CA GLY A 95 -11.35 -4.03 3.08
C GLY A 95 -10.70 -3.88 4.46
N THR A 96 -11.46 -3.31 5.40
CA THR A 96 -10.97 -2.95 6.75
C THR A 96 -10.52 -4.16 7.56
N LYS A 97 -11.24 -5.29 7.48
CA LYS A 97 -10.92 -6.52 8.22
C LYS A 97 -9.51 -7.03 7.90
N TRP A 98 -9.18 -7.13 6.61
CA TRP A 98 -7.87 -7.63 6.19
C TRP A 98 -6.79 -6.57 6.30
N LEU A 99 -7.11 -5.29 6.06
CA LEU A 99 -6.16 -4.20 6.31
C LEU A 99 -5.70 -4.19 7.78
N ALA A 100 -6.60 -4.40 8.74
CA ALA A 100 -6.25 -4.52 10.16
C ALA A 100 -5.31 -5.72 10.43
N LYS A 101 -5.57 -6.88 9.81
CA LYS A 101 -4.72 -8.07 9.95
C LYS A 101 -3.34 -7.88 9.34
N ASP A 102 -3.27 -7.25 8.18
CA ASP A 102 -2.04 -7.04 7.39
C ASP A 102 -1.44 -5.65 7.60
N LEU A 103 -1.79 -4.98 8.70
CA LEU A 103 -1.46 -3.58 8.97
C LEU A 103 0.03 -3.29 8.79
N PHE A 104 0.89 -4.12 9.39
CA PHE A 104 2.35 -3.97 9.28
C PHE A 104 2.89 -4.14 7.86
N ILE A 105 2.25 -4.97 7.04
CA ILE A 105 2.67 -5.20 5.65
C ILE A 105 2.56 -3.89 4.88
N TYR A 106 1.41 -3.24 4.97
CA TYR A 106 1.11 -2.05 4.17
C TYR A 106 1.57 -0.74 4.81
N SER A 107 1.69 -0.69 6.14
CA SER A 107 2.14 0.52 6.86
C SER A 107 3.62 0.81 6.66
N SER A 108 4.44 -0.23 6.49
CA SER A 108 5.92 -0.13 6.49
C SER A 108 6.48 0.85 5.45
N GLY A 109 5.86 0.95 4.28
CA GLY A 109 6.22 1.92 3.25
C GLY A 109 5.49 3.26 3.36
N LEU A 110 4.24 3.25 3.83
CA LEU A 110 3.40 4.44 3.86
C LEU A 110 3.83 5.43 4.95
N PHE A 111 4.02 4.95 6.18
CA PHE A 111 4.26 5.80 7.34
C PHE A 111 5.49 6.70 7.22
N PRO A 112 6.66 6.24 6.74
CA PRO A 112 7.79 7.14 6.57
C PRO A 112 7.58 8.16 5.44
N LEU A 113 6.75 7.87 4.42
CA LEU A 113 6.71 8.60 3.15
C LEU A 113 6.51 10.12 3.31
N LEU A 114 5.68 10.56 4.26
CA LEU A 114 5.26 11.97 4.38
C LEU A 114 6.44 12.94 4.53
N GLY A 115 7.51 12.54 5.24
CA GLY A 115 8.66 13.39 5.53
C GLY A 115 9.57 13.69 4.34
N HIS A 116 9.53 12.85 3.30
CA HIS A 116 10.40 12.96 2.13
C HIS A 116 9.63 12.99 0.79
N ALA A 117 8.30 12.94 0.85
CA ALA A 117 7.44 13.05 -0.30
C ALA A 117 7.44 14.47 -0.89
N ALA A 118 7.42 14.56 -2.21
CA ALA A 118 7.17 15.82 -2.92
C ALA A 118 5.79 16.40 -2.55
N MET A 119 5.63 17.72 -2.66
CA MET A 119 4.38 18.40 -2.25
C MET A 119 3.13 17.81 -2.91
N ALA A 120 3.19 17.44 -4.19
CA ALA A 120 2.06 16.81 -4.89
C ALA A 120 1.67 15.42 -4.36
N VAL A 121 2.56 14.72 -3.66
CA VAL A 121 2.34 13.36 -3.13
C VAL A 121 1.69 13.40 -1.75
N LYS A 122 2.03 14.39 -0.91
CA LYS A 122 1.57 14.48 0.48
C LYS A 122 0.03 14.46 0.60
N PRO A 123 -0.75 15.23 -0.18
CA PRO A 123 -2.22 15.19 -0.13
C PRO A 123 -2.83 13.83 -0.51
N VAL A 124 -2.17 13.09 -1.40
CA VAL A 124 -2.62 11.75 -1.83
C VAL A 124 -2.39 10.73 -0.72
N LEU A 125 -1.24 10.80 -0.04
CA LEU A 125 -0.93 9.97 1.11
C LEU A 125 -1.91 10.22 2.27
N LEU A 126 -2.18 11.48 2.60
CA LEU A 126 -3.13 11.82 3.66
C LEU A 126 -4.54 11.31 3.35
N THR A 127 -4.97 11.39 2.09
CA THR A 127 -6.24 10.80 1.66
C THR A 127 -6.30 9.29 1.92
N LEU A 128 -5.20 8.54 1.77
CA LEU A 128 -5.18 7.12 2.12
C LEU A 128 -5.32 6.90 3.63
N TYR A 129 -4.67 7.73 4.45
CA TYR A 129 -4.80 7.64 5.91
C TYR A 129 -6.23 7.91 6.36
N GLU A 130 -6.80 9.03 5.92
CA GLU A 130 -8.17 9.45 6.20
C GLU A 130 -9.18 8.37 5.79
N ARG A 131 -9.02 7.78 4.60
CA ARG A 131 -9.99 6.84 4.03
C ARG A 131 -9.85 5.41 4.53
N TYR A 132 -8.65 4.96 4.89
CA TYR A 132 -8.40 3.54 5.18
C TYR A 132 -7.78 3.26 6.55
N TYR A 133 -6.99 4.18 7.12
CA TYR A 133 -6.37 3.98 8.43
C TYR A 133 -7.24 4.48 9.57
N LEU A 134 -7.78 5.71 9.48
CA LEU A 134 -8.64 6.26 10.54
C LEU A 134 -9.87 5.38 10.82
N PRO A 135 -10.55 4.80 9.80
CA PRO A 135 -11.69 3.91 10.05
C PRO A 135 -11.33 2.60 10.77
N LEU A 136 -10.05 2.23 10.89
CA LEU A 136 -9.62 1.06 11.67
C LEU A 136 -9.83 1.27 13.18
N GLN A 137 -9.87 2.52 13.65
CA GLN A 137 -10.06 2.87 15.05
C GLN A 137 -9.13 2.06 15.98
N ARG A 138 -9.69 1.26 16.90
CA ARG A 138 -8.93 0.43 17.85
C ARG A 138 -8.02 -0.60 17.14
N ALA A 139 -8.35 -1.01 15.92
CA ALA A 139 -7.50 -1.93 15.17
C ALA A 139 -6.19 -1.28 14.66
N LEU A 140 -6.07 0.06 14.72
CA LEU A 140 -4.83 0.79 14.41
C LEU A 140 -3.82 0.77 15.59
N LEU A 141 -4.27 0.46 16.81
CA LEU A 141 -3.43 0.48 18.02
C LEU A 141 -2.06 -0.22 17.87
N PRO A 142 -1.94 -1.39 17.21
CA PRO A 142 -0.65 -2.06 17.06
C PRO A 142 0.41 -1.26 16.29
N SER A 143 0.00 -0.31 15.45
CA SER A 143 0.90 0.56 14.69
C SER A 143 0.71 2.04 14.98
N LEU A 144 -0.08 2.41 16.01
CA LEU A 144 -0.44 3.79 16.31
C LEU A 144 0.79 4.68 16.53
N GLN A 145 1.78 4.20 17.28
CA GLN A 145 3.02 4.97 17.50
C GLN A 145 3.71 5.28 16.17
N ALA A 146 3.81 4.30 15.27
CA ALA A 146 4.45 4.49 13.98
C ALA A 146 3.61 5.39 13.05
N PHE A 147 2.27 5.29 13.13
CA PHE A 147 1.34 6.15 12.40
C PHE A 147 1.50 7.62 12.81
N VAL A 148 1.48 7.90 14.11
CA VAL A 148 1.66 9.25 14.67
C VAL A 148 3.03 9.80 14.29
N THR A 149 4.11 9.03 14.47
CA THR A 149 5.46 9.45 14.06
C THR A 149 5.53 9.78 12.57
N GLY A 150 4.87 8.98 11.72
CA GLY A 150 4.79 9.23 10.28
C GLY A 150 4.00 10.47 9.87
N LEU A 151 3.10 10.96 10.72
CA LEU A 151 2.31 12.18 10.50
C LEU A 151 3.02 13.46 10.94
N LEU A 152 3.97 13.36 11.88
CA LEU A 152 4.68 14.54 12.42
C LEU A 152 5.28 15.47 11.35
N PRO A 153 5.89 14.97 10.25
CA PRO A 153 6.42 15.86 9.20
C PRO A 153 5.34 16.68 8.47
N GLY A 154 4.06 16.30 8.59
CA GLY A 154 2.94 17.07 8.08
C GLY A 154 2.60 18.29 8.93
N LEU A 155 3.13 18.39 10.15
CA LEU A 155 2.90 19.48 11.10
C LEU A 155 3.96 20.58 11.05
N GLU A 156 4.81 20.59 10.03
CA GLU A 156 5.75 21.70 9.83
C GLU A 156 4.97 22.95 9.40
N GLU A 157 5.20 24.08 10.08
CA GLU A 157 4.52 25.34 9.80
C GLU A 157 4.74 25.79 8.34
N GLY A 158 3.67 26.27 7.71
CA GLY A 158 3.70 26.74 6.32
C GLY A 158 3.50 25.65 5.26
N LEU A 159 3.35 24.38 5.65
CA LEU A 159 2.95 23.32 4.72
C LEU A 159 1.45 23.40 4.40
N GLU A 160 1.10 23.26 3.12
CA GLU A 160 -0.31 23.14 2.66
C GLU A 160 -1.06 21.98 3.34
N VAL A 161 -0.32 20.95 3.77
CA VAL A 161 -0.88 19.78 4.45
C VAL A 161 -1.00 19.92 5.97
N TYR A 162 -0.62 21.05 6.54
CA TYR A 162 -0.61 21.28 8.00
C TYR A 162 -1.98 21.01 8.65
N ASP A 163 -3.01 21.73 8.21
CA ASP A 163 -4.36 21.62 8.79
C ASP A 163 -4.96 20.22 8.61
N ARG A 164 -4.65 19.53 7.50
CA ARG A 164 -5.10 18.15 7.26
C ARG A 164 -4.37 17.15 8.14
N SER A 165 -3.08 17.36 8.37
CA SER A 165 -2.27 16.49 9.24
C SER A 165 -2.74 16.59 10.69
N ILE A 166 -3.09 17.78 11.17
CA ILE A 166 -3.71 17.98 12.49
C ILE A 166 -5.02 17.21 12.62
N LYS A 167 -5.90 17.27 11.61
CA LYS A 167 -7.19 16.56 11.63
C LYS A 167 -7.06 15.04 11.57
N THR A 168 -5.92 14.54 11.07
CA THR A 168 -5.64 13.11 10.92
C THR A 168 -5.04 12.50 12.19
N LEU A 169 -4.46 13.32 13.08
CA LEU A 169 -4.01 12.93 14.41
C LEU A 169 -5.17 12.86 15.40
#